data_AF-A0A453CGG1-F1
#
_entry.id   AF-A0A453CGG1-F1
#
_cell.length_a   1.000
_cell.length_b   1.000
_cell.length_c   1.000
_cell.angle_alpha   90.00
_cell.angle_beta   90.00
_cell.angle_gamma   90.00
#
_symmetry.space_group_name_H-M   'P 1'
#
loop_
_entity.id
_entity.type
_entity.pdbx_description
1 polymer ?
#
loop_
_entity_poly.entity_id
_entity_poly.type
_entity_poly.pdbx_seq_one_letter_code
_entity_poly.pdbx_strand_id
1 'polypeptide(L)'
;MGCGLSTPDNDGGGGEGARRKQGSVGDVVVFVPGLRAPMGVDLSQALAGRLDKSAVERLSALRARVVDMAMQESAVALKPRRKTAARHGSSTANLLQALEDYLPVLLGLVKEGSELRHSVQFVWTNQEDKAEETAMADAWYEVLSVLHLMAMVCLLQANSLLLPRAYGDGYGPRVSEESRRATVDVFLKASGYLDCAIRQVLPQIPSELRRQLPVDLAEGNLKALSMQALGQGC
;
A
#
# COMPACT_ATOMS: atom_id res chain seq x y z
N MET A 1 16.97 -66.80 -22.21
CA MET A 1 16.48 -67.38 -20.94
C MET A 1 17.69 -67.69 -20.08
N GLY A 2 17.77 -67.10 -18.89
CA GLY A 2 18.87 -67.27 -17.94
C GLY A 2 18.69 -66.30 -16.78
N CYS A 3 18.30 -66.85 -15.63
CA CYS A 3 17.92 -66.15 -14.41
C CYS A 3 19.11 -65.54 -13.65
N GLY A 4 18.82 -64.53 -12.82
CA GLY A 4 19.71 -64.05 -11.77
C GLY A 4 19.09 -62.89 -10.98
N LEU A 5 18.19 -63.21 -10.04
CA LEU A 5 17.77 -62.31 -8.96
C LEU A 5 18.84 -62.36 -7.85
N SER A 6 19.24 -61.20 -7.32
CA SER A 6 19.74 -61.05 -5.95
C SER A 6 19.51 -59.60 -5.50
N THR A 7 18.73 -59.44 -4.44
CA THR A 7 18.37 -58.18 -3.76
C THR A 7 19.36 -57.90 -2.60
N PRO A 8 19.23 -56.76 -1.88
CA PRO A 8 20.30 -55.79 -1.66
C PRO A 8 21.07 -56.00 -0.34
N ASP A 9 22.17 -55.28 -0.18
CA ASP A 9 22.66 -54.94 1.16
C ASP A 9 22.98 -53.44 1.27
N ASN A 10 22.49 -52.93 2.39
CA ASN A 10 22.47 -51.57 2.88
C ASN A 10 23.78 -51.29 3.63
N ASP A 11 24.43 -50.14 3.38
CA ASP A 11 24.79 -49.16 4.41
C ASP A 11 25.86 -48.15 3.93
N GLY A 12 25.61 -46.87 4.24
CA GLY A 12 26.69 -46.01 4.75
C GLY A 12 27.42 -45.08 3.80
N GLY A 13 26.73 -44.43 2.86
CA GLY A 13 27.32 -43.37 2.01
C GLY A 13 26.88 -41.96 2.43
N GLY A 14 27.35 -41.47 3.58
CA GLY A 14 27.12 -40.09 4.03
C GLY A 14 27.99 -39.08 3.26
N GLY A 15 27.54 -38.69 2.08
CA GLY A 15 28.20 -37.67 1.27
C GLY A 15 27.28 -37.12 0.19
N GLU A 16 27.27 -35.80 0.08
CA GLU A 16 26.71 -34.98 -1.01
C GLU A 16 25.22 -34.59 -0.94
N GLY A 17 24.99 -33.33 -1.31
CA GLY A 17 23.66 -32.78 -1.54
C GLY A 17 23.17 -31.83 -0.46
N ALA A 18 24.01 -30.89 0.00
CA ALA A 18 23.51 -29.64 0.55
C ALA A 18 22.64 -28.98 -0.53
N ARG A 19 21.34 -29.31 -0.54
CA ARG A 19 20.30 -28.65 -1.32
C ARG A 19 20.38 -27.20 -0.92
N ARG A 20 21.07 -26.40 -1.74
CA ARG A 20 21.01 -24.95 -1.74
C ARG A 20 19.53 -24.61 -1.65
N LYS A 21 19.09 -24.18 -0.46
CA LYS A 21 17.76 -23.59 -0.29
C LYS A 21 17.78 -22.35 -1.17
N GLN A 22 17.31 -22.51 -2.41
CA GLN A 22 16.95 -21.41 -3.27
C GLN A 22 16.11 -20.47 -2.40
N GLY A 23 16.57 -19.24 -2.26
CA GLY A 23 15.86 -18.22 -1.49
C GLY A 23 14.45 -18.15 -2.05
N SER A 24 13.48 -18.58 -1.25
CA SER A 24 12.07 -18.37 -1.55
C SER A 24 11.90 -16.86 -1.69
N VAL A 25 11.66 -16.41 -2.92
CA VAL A 25 10.93 -15.18 -3.16
C VAL A 25 9.68 -15.32 -2.30
N GLY A 26 9.47 -14.40 -1.36
CA GLY A 26 8.30 -14.48 -0.49
C GLY A 26 7.06 -14.57 -1.36
N ASP A 27 6.12 -15.43 -0.99
CA ASP A 27 4.88 -15.60 -1.76
C ASP A 27 4.20 -14.23 -1.89
N VAL A 28 4.08 -13.73 -3.12
CA VAL A 28 3.31 -12.53 -3.49
C VAL A 28 2.23 -13.02 -4.44
N VAL A 29 0.98 -12.78 -4.07
CA VAL A 29 -0.20 -13.27 -4.80
C VAL A 29 -1.02 -12.12 -5.38
N VAL A 30 -0.77 -10.90 -4.91
CA VAL A 30 -1.34 -9.66 -5.42
C VAL A 30 -0.19 -8.73 -5.77
N PHE A 31 -0.18 -8.24 -7.02
CA PHE A 31 0.76 -7.21 -7.41
C PHE A 31 0.40 -5.89 -6.72
N VAL A 32 1.35 -5.35 -5.96
CA VAL A 32 1.24 -4.03 -5.31
C VAL A 32 2.43 -3.21 -5.79
N PRO A 33 2.22 -2.08 -6.49
CA PRO A 33 3.28 -1.12 -6.77
C PRO A 33 3.94 -0.59 -5.49
N GLY A 34 5.08 0.08 -5.64
CA GLY A 34 5.76 0.78 -4.57
C GLY A 34 4.84 1.65 -3.73
N LEU A 35 4.94 1.52 -2.40
CA LEU A 35 4.23 2.40 -1.49
C LEU A 35 4.89 3.78 -1.47
N ARG A 36 4.08 4.83 -1.58
CA ARG A 36 4.51 6.20 -1.26
C ARG A 36 4.32 6.48 0.22
N ALA A 37 5.19 7.30 0.81
CA ALA A 37 5.05 7.79 2.17
C ALA A 37 5.07 9.32 2.21
N PRO A 38 4.14 9.97 2.94
CA PRO A 38 4.20 11.41 3.15
C PRO A 38 5.37 11.74 4.08
N MET A 39 6.01 12.89 3.83
CA MET A 39 7.04 13.44 4.70
C MET A 39 6.44 14.47 5.65
N GLY A 40 7.08 14.73 6.80
CA GLY A 40 6.65 15.76 7.74
C GLY A 40 6.59 17.15 7.09
N VAL A 41 5.57 17.93 7.42
CA VAL A 41 5.37 19.31 6.94
C VAL A 41 4.92 20.18 8.11
N ASP A 42 5.46 21.39 8.21
CA ASP A 42 5.02 22.36 9.23
C ASP A 42 3.72 23.06 8.80
N LEU A 43 2.61 22.38 9.08
CA LEU A 43 1.26 22.91 8.84
C LEU A 43 0.93 24.11 9.73
N SER A 44 1.57 24.21 10.90
CA SER A 44 1.35 25.33 11.82
C SER A 44 1.86 26.64 11.23
N GLN A 45 3.06 26.60 10.66
CA GLN A 45 3.63 27.74 9.95
C GLN A 45 2.85 28.06 8.68
N ALA A 46 2.55 27.05 7.86
CA ALA A 46 1.93 27.22 6.55
C ALA A 46 0.49 27.77 6.61
N LEU A 47 -0.26 27.46 7.67
CA LEU A 47 -1.66 27.85 7.86
C LEU A 47 -1.84 28.93 8.93
N ALA A 48 -0.75 29.52 9.42
CA ALA A 48 -0.76 30.53 10.47
C ALA A 48 -1.68 31.71 10.10
N GLY A 49 -2.62 32.03 10.99
CA GLY A 49 -3.56 33.15 10.82
C GLY A 49 -4.66 32.92 9.77
N ARG A 50 -4.68 31.77 9.08
CA ARG A 50 -5.70 31.44 8.06
C ARG A 50 -6.77 30.46 8.55
N LEU A 51 -6.48 29.72 9.62
CA LEU A 51 -7.37 28.76 10.27
C LEU A 51 -7.31 28.93 11.78
N ASP A 52 -8.33 28.44 12.48
CA ASP A 52 -8.32 28.34 13.93
C ASP A 52 -7.23 27.36 14.40
N LYS A 53 -6.65 27.68 15.57
CA LYS A 53 -5.53 26.90 16.14
C LYS A 53 -5.89 25.43 16.32
N SER A 54 -7.10 25.14 16.77
CA SER A 54 -7.58 23.76 16.98
C SER A 54 -7.67 22.95 15.68
N ALA A 55 -8.11 23.55 14.57
CA ALA A 55 -8.15 22.89 13.27
C ALA A 55 -6.74 22.60 12.75
N VAL A 56 -5.82 23.56 12.90
CA VAL A 56 -4.41 23.38 12.51
C VAL A 56 -3.75 22.28 13.34
N GLU A 57 -3.95 22.27 14.66
CA GLU A 57 -3.45 21.22 15.56
C GLU A 57 -4.03 19.85 15.18
N ARG A 58 -5.34 19.77 14.92
CA ARG A 58 -6.00 18.52 14.50
C ARG A 58 -5.48 18.00 13.16
N LEU A 59 -5.37 18.86 12.15
CA LEU A 59 -4.83 18.49 10.84
C LEU A 59 -3.37 18.01 10.97
N SER A 60 -2.57 18.70 11.78
CA SER A 60 -1.17 18.36 12.04
C SER A 60 -1.03 17.00 12.72
N ALA A 61 -1.83 16.73 13.76
CA ALA A 61 -1.80 15.47 14.49
C ALA A 61 -2.22 14.28 13.60
N LEU A 62 -3.29 14.44 12.81
CA LEU A 62 -3.75 13.40 11.88
C LEU A 62 -2.71 13.10 10.81
N ARG A 63 -2.12 14.14 10.21
CA ARG A 63 -1.08 13.96 9.20
C ARG A 63 0.18 13.32 9.78
N ALA A 64 0.63 13.73 10.96
CA ALA A 64 1.78 13.12 11.65
C ALA A 64 1.56 11.63 11.90
N ARG A 65 0.36 11.23 12.36
CA ARG A 65 -0.01 9.83 12.53
C ARG A 65 0.06 9.04 11.22
N VAL A 66 -0.42 9.62 10.11
CA VAL A 66 -0.30 8.99 8.78
C VAL A 66 1.16 8.83 8.37
N VAL A 67 1.99 9.85 8.56
CA VAL A 67 3.44 9.81 8.25
C VAL A 67 4.12 8.66 8.99
N ASP A 68 3.95 8.58 10.31
CA ASP A 68 4.60 7.55 11.14
C ASP A 68 4.21 6.13 10.70
N MET A 69 2.91 5.93 10.45
CA MET A 69 2.37 4.62 10.09
C MET A 69 2.73 4.21 8.65
N ALA A 70 2.70 5.14 7.70
CA ALA A 70 3.13 4.87 6.33
C ALA A 70 4.63 4.56 6.26
N MET A 71 5.46 5.28 7.04
CA MET A 71 6.88 4.99 7.18
C MET A 71 7.12 3.62 7.82
N GLN A 72 6.31 3.21 8.79
CA GLN A 72 6.44 1.87 9.36
C GLN A 72 6.09 0.77 8.34
N GLU A 73 5.00 0.92 7.59
CA GLU A 73 4.64 -0.02 6.51
C GLU A 73 5.72 -0.09 5.44
N SER A 74 6.32 1.06 5.09
CA SER A 74 7.43 1.15 4.15
C SER A 74 8.62 0.27 4.54
N ALA A 75 9.03 0.37 5.80
CA ALA A 75 10.18 -0.34 6.31
C ALA A 75 9.93 -1.84 6.43
N VAL A 76 8.66 -2.26 6.57
CA VAL A 76 8.26 -3.67 6.60
C VAL A 76 8.24 -4.26 5.19
N ALA A 77 7.81 -3.51 4.18
CA ALA A 77 7.79 -3.96 2.78
C ALA A 77 9.20 -4.32 2.26
N LEU A 78 10.24 -3.63 2.74
CA LEU A 78 11.64 -3.86 2.34
C LEU A 78 12.30 -5.12 2.97
N LYS A 79 11.67 -5.78 3.95
CA LYS A 79 12.29 -6.91 4.68
C LYS A 79 11.92 -8.26 4.07
N PRO A 80 12.89 -9.17 3.82
CA PRO A 80 12.61 -10.52 3.30
C PRO A 80 11.78 -11.32 4.32
N ARG A 81 10.53 -11.65 3.92
CA ARG A 81 9.48 -12.23 4.77
C ARG A 81 9.83 -13.63 5.26
N ARG A 82 10.14 -13.77 6.56
CA ARG A 82 9.95 -15.03 7.32
C ARG A 82 9.07 -14.76 8.54
N LYS A 83 7.82 -15.25 8.50
CA LYS A 83 6.95 -15.57 9.66
C LYS A 83 6.16 -14.45 10.38
N THR A 84 5.60 -13.44 9.72
CA THR A 84 4.70 -12.48 10.42
C THR A 84 3.46 -12.05 9.62
N ALA A 85 2.71 -12.99 9.04
CA ALA A 85 1.45 -12.67 8.35
C ALA A 85 0.38 -12.08 9.30
N ALA A 86 0.32 -12.50 10.57
CA ALA A 86 -0.71 -12.05 11.51
C ALA A 86 -0.53 -10.59 11.99
N ARG A 87 0.71 -10.09 12.11
CA ARG A 87 0.98 -8.71 12.56
C ARG A 87 0.73 -7.67 11.48
N HIS A 88 0.89 -8.03 10.20
CA HIS A 88 0.80 -7.09 9.09
C HIS A 88 -0.64 -6.67 8.76
N GLY A 89 -1.62 -7.56 8.98
CA GLY A 89 -3.04 -7.24 8.77
C GLY A 89 -3.58 -6.15 9.70
N SER A 90 -3.18 -6.17 10.98
CA SER A 90 -3.60 -5.13 11.94
C SER A 90 -2.94 -3.77 11.64
N SER A 91 -1.67 -3.78 11.24
CA SER A 91 -0.92 -2.54 10.98
C SER A 91 -1.44 -1.78 9.76
N THR A 92 -1.71 -2.49 8.65
CA THR A 92 -2.36 -1.92 7.46
C THR A 92 -3.79 -1.44 7.73
N ALA A 93 -4.58 -2.16 8.53
CA ALA A 93 -5.93 -1.70 8.93
C ALA A 93 -5.88 -0.40 9.72
N ASN A 94 -4.93 -0.27 10.66
CA ASN A 94 -4.77 0.95 11.44
C ASN A 94 -4.36 2.14 10.55
N LEU A 95 -3.48 1.92 9.55
CA LEU A 95 -3.07 2.96 8.61
C LEU A 95 -4.24 3.41 7.73
N LEU A 96 -5.04 2.47 7.23
CA LEU A 96 -6.24 2.79 6.46
C LEU A 96 -7.21 3.67 7.27
N GLN A 97 -7.44 3.32 8.54
CA GLN A 97 -8.27 4.13 9.43
C GLN A 97 -7.68 5.54 9.64
N ALA A 98 -6.37 5.66 9.81
CA ALA A 98 -5.72 6.97 9.96
C ALA A 98 -5.92 7.84 8.71
N LEU A 99 -5.86 7.25 7.52
CA LEU A 99 -6.14 7.93 6.25
C LEU A 99 -7.62 8.35 6.15
N GLU A 100 -8.55 7.49 6.55
CA GLU A 100 -9.99 7.78 6.61
C GLU A 100 -10.32 8.91 7.60
N ASP A 101 -9.60 8.99 8.73
CA ASP A 101 -9.76 10.07 9.71
C ASP A 101 -9.17 11.40 9.19
N TYR A 102 -8.07 11.34 8.42
CA TYR A 102 -7.35 12.48 7.89
C TYR A 102 -8.09 13.15 6.71
N LEU A 103 -8.59 12.34 5.77
CA LEU A 103 -9.15 12.79 4.50
C LEU A 103 -10.26 13.85 4.65
N PRO A 104 -11.26 13.72 5.55
CA PRO A 104 -12.30 14.73 5.72
C PRO A 104 -11.78 16.09 6.17
N VAL A 105 -10.70 16.11 6.96
CA VAL A 105 -10.08 17.35 7.44
C VAL A 105 -9.28 18.01 6.33
N LEU A 106 -8.54 17.20 5.56
CA LEU A 106 -7.81 17.65 4.39
C LEU A 106 -8.73 18.24 3.31
N LEU A 107 -9.89 17.63 3.08
CA LEU A 107 -10.89 18.14 2.13
C LEU A 107 -11.39 19.55 2.50
N GLY A 108 -11.26 19.97 3.77
CA GLY A 108 -11.52 21.34 4.19
C GLY A 108 -10.61 22.37 3.52
N LEU A 109 -9.38 22.00 3.14
CA LEU A 109 -8.44 22.89 2.46
C LEU A 109 -8.81 23.17 1.00
N VAL A 110 -9.52 22.23 0.36
CA VAL A 110 -9.90 22.28 -1.07
C VAL A 110 -11.38 22.60 -1.29
N LYS A 111 -12.11 22.97 -0.24
CA LYS A 111 -13.50 23.42 -0.36
C LYS A 111 -13.59 24.59 -1.36
N GLU A 112 -14.65 24.63 -2.15
CA GLU A 112 -14.87 25.70 -3.14
C GLU A 112 -14.71 27.09 -2.50
N GLY A 113 -13.93 27.96 -3.17
CA GLY A 113 -13.61 29.30 -2.67
C GLY A 113 -12.49 29.36 -1.61
N SER A 114 -11.89 28.23 -1.23
CA SER A 114 -10.77 28.20 -0.28
C SER A 114 -9.48 28.76 -0.88
N GLU A 115 -8.91 29.78 -0.23
CA GLU A 115 -7.57 30.30 -0.51
C GLU A 115 -6.46 29.38 0.05
N LEU A 116 -6.82 28.32 0.77
CA LEU A 116 -5.89 27.42 1.43
C LEU A 116 -5.29 26.37 0.51
N ARG A 117 -5.89 26.18 -0.68
CA ARG A 117 -5.51 25.13 -1.64
C ARG A 117 -4.01 25.09 -1.91
N HIS A 118 -3.37 26.24 -2.04
CA HIS A 118 -1.95 26.37 -2.37
C HIS A 118 -1.08 26.82 -1.19
N SER A 119 -1.64 26.83 0.03
CA SER A 119 -0.96 27.37 1.22
C SER A 119 0.09 26.43 1.81
N VAL A 120 0.04 25.13 1.48
CA VAL A 120 0.93 24.11 2.04
C VAL A 120 1.66 23.40 0.91
N GLN A 121 2.98 23.27 1.02
CA GLN A 121 3.76 22.40 0.15
C GLN A 121 3.80 20.98 0.73
N PHE A 122 3.17 20.04 0.04
CA PHE A 122 3.10 18.65 0.44
C PHE A 122 4.22 17.85 -0.21
N VAL A 123 4.93 17.08 0.60
CA VAL A 123 6.09 16.29 0.19
C VAL A 123 5.82 14.81 0.39
N TRP A 124 6.09 14.01 -0.63
CA TRP A 124 5.94 12.56 -0.64
C TRP A 124 7.18 11.90 -1.25
N THR A 125 7.49 10.71 -0.76
CA THR A 125 8.60 9.88 -1.26
C THR A 125 8.08 8.56 -1.79
N ASN A 126 8.71 8.03 -2.83
CA ASN A 126 8.49 6.68 -3.32
C ASN A 126 9.53 5.72 -2.71
N GLN A 127 9.09 4.53 -2.29
CA GLN A 127 9.98 3.50 -1.76
C GLN A 127 10.80 2.78 -2.82
N GLU A 128 10.26 2.67 -4.04
CA GLU A 128 10.94 2.01 -5.15
C GLU A 128 12.05 2.89 -5.74
N ASP A 129 11.89 4.21 -5.63
CA ASP A 129 12.90 5.18 -6.04
C ASP A 129 13.01 6.34 -5.03
N LYS A 130 14.06 6.29 -4.20
CA LYS A 130 14.35 7.34 -3.21
C LYS A 130 14.75 8.67 -3.83
N ALA A 131 15.11 8.70 -5.12
CA ALA A 131 15.39 9.93 -5.84
C ALA A 131 14.10 10.63 -6.33
N GLU A 132 12.96 9.94 -6.33
CA GLU A 132 11.64 10.49 -6.71
C GLU A 132 10.89 11.07 -5.50
N GLU A 133 11.55 11.95 -4.74
CA GLU A 133 10.82 12.87 -3.88
C GLU A 133 10.03 13.86 -4.74
N THR A 134 8.76 14.05 -4.41
CA THR A 134 7.90 15.03 -5.09
C THR A 134 7.29 15.97 -4.07
N ALA A 135 7.46 17.28 -4.31
CA ALA A 135 6.93 18.35 -3.49
C ALA A 135 6.00 19.23 -4.34
N MET A 136 4.75 19.39 -3.91
CA MET A 136 3.76 20.19 -4.66
C MET A 136 2.91 21.02 -3.70
N ALA A 137 2.76 22.31 -4.01
CA ALA A 137 1.93 23.24 -3.23
C ALA A 137 0.47 23.22 -3.69
N ASP A 138 -0.17 22.05 -3.63
CA ASP A 138 -1.59 21.89 -3.96
C ASP A 138 -2.24 20.84 -3.07
N ALA A 139 -3.29 21.22 -2.35
CA ALA A 139 -4.02 20.30 -1.47
C ALA A 139 -4.79 19.22 -2.25
N TRP A 140 -5.14 19.42 -3.52
CA TRP A 140 -5.67 18.32 -4.35
C TRP A 140 -4.62 17.27 -4.68
N TYR A 141 -3.34 17.66 -4.73
CA TYR A 141 -2.25 16.69 -4.85
C TYR A 141 -2.09 15.86 -3.57
N GLU A 142 -2.24 16.46 -2.38
CA GLU A 142 -2.28 15.70 -1.13
C GLU A 142 -3.47 14.73 -1.11
N VAL A 143 -4.67 15.18 -1.51
CA VAL A 143 -5.86 14.32 -1.58
C VAL A 143 -5.64 13.16 -2.54
N LEU A 144 -5.07 13.43 -3.72
CA LEU A 144 -4.73 12.40 -4.70
C LEU A 144 -3.77 11.35 -4.12
N SER A 145 -2.72 11.81 -3.45
CA SER A 145 -1.70 10.95 -2.85
C SER A 145 -2.26 10.11 -1.70
N VAL A 146 -3.15 10.68 -0.89
CA VAL A 146 -3.88 9.96 0.17
C VAL A 146 -4.75 8.86 -0.42
N LEU A 147 -5.58 9.17 -1.44
CA LEU A 147 -6.44 8.16 -2.08
C LEU A 147 -5.62 7.03 -2.72
N HIS A 148 -4.51 7.37 -3.36
CA HIS A 148 -3.59 6.38 -3.90
C HIS A 148 -3.03 5.48 -2.79
N LEU A 149 -2.55 6.05 -1.68
CA LEU A 149 -2.04 5.26 -0.55
C LEU A 149 -3.13 4.38 0.08
N MET A 150 -4.37 4.87 0.21
CA MET A 150 -5.50 4.07 0.68
C MET A 150 -5.72 2.84 -0.21
N ALA A 151 -5.67 3.01 -1.53
CA ALA A 151 -5.76 1.89 -2.47
C ALA A 151 -4.60 0.89 -2.31
N MET A 152 -3.36 1.38 -2.17
CA MET A 152 -2.20 0.51 -1.99
C MET A 152 -2.27 -0.30 -0.69
N VAL A 153 -2.73 0.33 0.40
CA VAL A 153 -2.96 -0.34 1.69
C VAL A 153 -4.01 -1.45 1.56
N CYS A 154 -5.11 -1.21 0.83
CA CYS A 154 -6.09 -2.26 0.53
C CYS A 154 -5.44 -3.41 -0.27
N LEU A 155 -4.65 -3.14 -1.30
CA LEU A 155 -3.97 -4.20 -2.06
C LEU A 155 -2.99 -5.02 -1.20
N LEU A 156 -2.31 -4.39 -0.24
CA LEU A 156 -1.46 -5.10 0.75
C LEU A 156 -2.26 -5.97 1.71
N GLN A 157 -3.45 -5.52 2.12
CA GLN A 157 -4.38 -6.32 2.92
C GLN A 157 -4.85 -7.55 2.13
N ALA A 158 -5.27 -7.35 0.89
CA ALA A 158 -5.67 -8.42 -0.03
C ALA A 158 -4.54 -9.44 -0.20
N ASN A 159 -3.30 -8.98 -0.45
CA ASN A 159 -2.14 -9.85 -0.53
C ASN A 159 -2.01 -10.71 0.74
N SER A 160 -2.12 -10.08 1.92
CA SER A 160 -1.95 -10.75 3.22
C SER A 160 -3.05 -11.75 3.56
N LEU A 161 -4.27 -11.53 3.08
CA LEU A 161 -5.41 -12.44 3.21
C LEU A 161 -5.26 -13.66 2.30
N LEU A 162 -4.70 -13.46 1.10
CA LEU A 162 -4.52 -14.51 0.10
C LEU A 162 -3.23 -15.34 0.27
N LEU A 163 -2.36 -15.00 1.24
CA LEU A 163 -1.22 -15.85 1.56
C LEU A 163 -1.67 -17.18 2.20
N PRO A 164 -1.26 -18.35 1.66
CA PRO A 164 -1.58 -19.64 2.24
C PRO A 164 -1.09 -19.78 3.69
N ARG A 165 -1.93 -20.34 4.56
CA ARG A 165 -1.60 -20.60 5.97
C ARG A 165 -1.69 -22.09 6.27
N ALA A 166 -0.82 -22.57 7.15
CA ALA A 166 -0.88 -23.93 7.68
C ALA A 166 -1.85 -23.97 8.87
N TYR A 167 -2.77 -24.93 8.87
CA TYR A 167 -3.85 -25.04 9.88
C TYR A 167 -3.66 -26.18 10.88
N GLY A 168 -2.55 -26.94 10.79
CA GLY A 168 -2.24 -28.02 11.73
C GLY A 168 -3.15 -29.25 11.61
N ASP A 169 -3.97 -29.32 10.56
CA ASP A 169 -4.98 -30.36 10.31
C ASP A 169 -4.49 -31.48 9.38
N GLY A 170 -3.18 -31.54 9.11
CA GLY A 170 -2.55 -32.52 8.22
C GLY A 170 -2.70 -32.20 6.72
N TYR A 171 -3.49 -31.19 6.35
CA TYR A 171 -3.55 -30.68 4.97
C TYR A 171 -2.45 -29.63 4.72
N GLY A 172 -2.05 -29.47 3.46
CA GLY A 172 -1.09 -28.46 3.06
C GLY A 172 -1.57 -27.01 3.27
N PRO A 173 -0.68 -26.01 3.17
CA PRO A 173 -1.06 -24.60 3.30
C PRO A 173 -2.18 -24.22 2.31
N ARG A 174 -3.19 -23.50 2.80
CA ARG A 174 -4.34 -23.06 1.99
C ARG A 174 -4.85 -21.69 2.43
N VAL A 175 -5.68 -21.07 1.60
CA VAL A 175 -6.41 -19.84 1.93
C VAL A 175 -7.81 -20.23 2.39
N SER A 176 -8.33 -19.61 3.47
CA SER A 176 -9.69 -19.88 3.92
C SER A 176 -10.73 -19.24 2.99
N GLU A 177 -11.91 -19.85 2.85
CA GLU A 177 -13.03 -19.28 2.09
C GLU A 177 -13.44 -17.90 2.60
N GLU A 178 -13.39 -17.69 3.92
CA GLU A 178 -13.61 -16.38 4.54
C GLU A 178 -12.58 -15.35 4.06
N SER A 179 -11.30 -15.71 3.99
CA SER A 179 -10.25 -14.81 3.51
C SER A 179 -10.42 -14.49 2.02
N ARG A 180 -10.84 -15.47 1.21
CA ARG A 180 -11.17 -15.23 -0.21
C ARG A 180 -12.32 -14.24 -0.34
N ARG A 181 -13.42 -14.45 0.39
CA ARG A 181 -14.60 -13.58 0.35
C ARG A 181 -14.28 -12.16 0.82
N ALA A 182 -13.58 -12.02 1.95
CA ALA A 182 -13.16 -10.72 2.47
C ALA A 182 -12.24 -9.96 1.50
N THR A 183 -11.43 -10.68 0.72
CA THR A 183 -10.53 -10.06 -0.25
C THR A 183 -11.28 -9.37 -1.39
N VAL A 184 -12.46 -9.87 -1.79
CA VAL A 184 -13.29 -9.22 -2.82
C VAL A 184 -13.68 -7.81 -2.40
N ASP A 185 -14.15 -7.64 -1.15
CA ASP A 185 -14.53 -6.32 -0.61
C ASP A 185 -13.32 -5.36 -0.58
N VAL A 186 -12.15 -5.88 -0.23
CA VAL A 186 -10.91 -5.11 -0.18
C VAL A 186 -10.48 -4.65 -1.57
N PHE A 187 -10.61 -5.48 -2.60
CA PHE A 187 -10.33 -5.10 -3.98
C PHE A 187 -11.32 -4.06 -4.52
N LEU A 188 -12.62 -4.22 -4.23
CA LEU A 188 -13.63 -3.23 -4.59
C LEU A 188 -13.34 -1.89 -3.93
N LYS A 189 -12.92 -1.89 -2.66
CA LYS A 189 -12.52 -0.69 -1.92
C LYS A 189 -11.29 -0.02 -2.57
N ALA A 190 -10.26 -0.79 -2.92
CA ALA A 190 -9.08 -0.29 -3.62
C ALA A 190 -9.45 0.37 -4.97
N SER A 191 -10.27 -0.30 -5.79
CA SER A 191 -10.74 0.27 -7.05
C SER A 191 -11.59 1.51 -6.84
N GLY A 192 -12.44 1.55 -5.81
CA GLY A 192 -13.28 2.71 -5.49
C GLY A 192 -12.45 3.95 -5.16
N TYR A 193 -11.36 3.81 -4.40
CA TYR A 193 -10.45 4.93 -4.14
C TYR A 193 -9.75 5.43 -5.41
N LEU A 194 -9.30 4.53 -6.28
CA LEU A 194 -8.64 4.89 -7.53
C LEU A 194 -9.62 5.54 -8.52
N ASP A 195 -10.84 5.02 -8.65
CA ASP A 195 -11.87 5.63 -9.50
C ASP A 195 -12.28 7.01 -8.99
N CYS A 196 -12.39 7.19 -7.66
CA CYS A 196 -12.60 8.50 -7.05
C CYS A 196 -11.44 9.47 -7.37
N ALA A 197 -10.19 9.03 -7.23
CA ALA A 197 -9.02 9.81 -7.58
C ALA A 197 -9.05 10.25 -9.06
N ILE A 198 -9.43 9.35 -9.97
CA ILE A 198 -9.49 9.63 -11.41
C ILE A 198 -10.63 10.59 -11.75
N ARG A 199 -11.83 10.35 -11.22
CA ARG A 199 -13.04 11.07 -11.63
C ARG A 199 -13.29 12.36 -10.89
N GLN A 200 -12.89 12.43 -9.61
CA GLN A 200 -13.24 13.53 -8.72
C GLN A 200 -12.05 14.42 -8.40
N VAL A 201 -10.84 13.86 -8.32
CA VAL A 201 -9.65 14.60 -7.86
C VAL A 201 -8.78 15.10 -9.01
N LEU A 202 -8.38 14.21 -9.92
CA LEU A 202 -7.53 14.60 -11.06
C LEU A 202 -8.07 15.78 -11.88
N PRO A 203 -9.39 15.88 -12.17
CA PRO A 203 -9.94 17.03 -12.90
C PRO A 203 -9.77 18.37 -12.18
N GLN A 204 -9.60 18.36 -10.85
CA GLN A 204 -9.39 19.55 -10.05
C GLN A 204 -7.96 20.07 -10.12
N ILE A 205 -7.01 19.24 -10.57
CA ILE A 205 -5.59 19.59 -10.71
C ILE A 205 -5.34 20.18 -12.10
N PRO A 206 -4.77 21.41 -12.20
CA PRO A 206 -4.44 22.05 -13.47
C PRO A 206 -3.59 21.16 -14.36
N SER A 207 -3.75 21.31 -15.67
CA SER A 207 -3.09 20.42 -16.64
C SER A 207 -1.56 20.49 -16.57
N GLU A 208 -1.03 21.67 -16.27
CA GLU A 208 0.38 21.98 -16.09
C GLU A 208 0.95 21.23 -14.89
N LEU A 209 0.15 21.15 -13.82
CA LEU A 209 0.52 20.47 -12.58
C LEU A 209 0.35 18.95 -12.71
N ARG A 210 -0.66 18.48 -13.46
CA ARG A 210 -0.84 17.06 -13.79
C ARG A 210 0.34 16.46 -14.55
N ARG A 211 1.01 17.25 -15.40
CA ARG A 211 2.23 16.80 -16.13
C ARG A 211 3.45 16.62 -15.22
N GLN A 212 3.42 17.20 -14.03
CA GLN A 212 4.49 17.11 -13.03
C GLN A 212 4.23 16.01 -12.00
N LEU A 213 3.07 15.34 -12.08
CA LEU A 213 2.77 14.23 -11.19
C LEU A 213 3.79 13.10 -11.39
N PRO A 214 4.19 12.42 -10.30
CA PRO A 214 5.02 11.23 -10.41
C PRO A 214 4.30 10.13 -11.19
N VAL A 215 5.08 9.19 -11.74
CA VAL A 215 4.59 8.18 -12.68
C VAL A 215 3.47 7.32 -12.10
N ASP A 216 3.54 6.99 -10.82
CA ASP A 216 2.52 6.22 -10.09
C ASP A 216 1.17 6.96 -9.94
N LEU A 217 1.18 8.29 -9.91
CA LEU A 217 -0.03 9.13 -9.89
C LEU A 217 -0.50 9.57 -11.28
N ALA A 218 0.18 9.14 -12.35
CA ALA A 218 -0.28 9.39 -13.70
C ALA A 218 -1.65 8.72 -13.95
N GLU A 219 -2.55 9.42 -14.63
CA GLU A 219 -3.93 8.96 -14.86
C GLU A 219 -4.00 7.55 -15.49
N GLY A 220 -3.09 7.24 -16.42
CA GLY A 220 -3.01 5.92 -17.04
C GLY A 220 -2.67 4.81 -16.04
N ASN A 221 -1.77 5.09 -15.10
CA ASN A 221 -1.36 4.13 -14.08
C ASN A 221 -2.46 3.93 -13.05
N LEU A 222 -3.13 4.99 -12.61
CA LEU A 222 -4.29 4.89 -11.72
C LEU A 222 -5.42 4.05 -12.35
N LYS A 223 -5.70 4.25 -13.65
CA LYS A 223 -6.69 3.44 -14.39
C LYS A 223 -6.27 1.97 -14.48
N ALA A 224 -5.01 1.71 -14.80
CA ALA A 224 -4.48 0.36 -14.87
C ALA A 224 -4.61 -0.35 -13.51
N LEU A 225 -4.27 0.32 -12.42
CA LEU A 225 -4.39 -0.22 -11.05
C LEU A 225 -5.84 -0.45 -10.63
N SER A 226 -6.76 0.46 -11.01
CA SER A 226 -8.19 0.27 -10.76
C SER A 226 -8.73 -0.97 -11.49
N MET A 227 -8.37 -1.13 -12.77
CA MET A 227 -8.74 -2.32 -13.55
C MET A 227 -8.11 -3.60 -12.99
N GLN A 228 -6.86 -3.54 -12.53
CA GLN A 228 -6.20 -4.66 -11.89
C GLN A 228 -6.94 -5.09 -10.62
N ALA A 229 -7.29 -4.13 -9.75
CA ALA A 229 -8.02 -4.41 -8.52
C ALA A 229 -9.37 -5.08 -8.82
N LEU A 230 -10.11 -4.58 -9.82
CA LEU A 230 -11.37 -5.20 -10.26
C LEU A 230 -11.16 -6.62 -10.81
N GLY A 231 -10.15 -6.80 -11.66
CA GLY A 231 -9.85 -8.10 -12.26
C GLY A 231 -9.42 -9.17 -11.26
N GLN A 232 -8.77 -8.77 -10.15
CA GLN A 232 -8.38 -9.67 -9.06
C GLN A 232 -9.52 -9.96 -8.07
N GLY A 233 -10.58 -9.16 -8.08
CA GLY A 233 -11.78 -9.35 -7.26
C GLY A 233 -12.87 -10.22 -7.89
N CYS A 234 -12.70 -10.68 -9.14
CA CYS A 234 -13.65 -11.51 -9.88
C CYS A 234 -13.34 -13.02 -9.80
#